data_AF-A0A5B9R0I5-F1
#
_entry.id   AF-A0A5B9R0I5-F1
#
_cell.length_a   1.000
_cell.length_b   1.000
_cell.length_c   1.000
_cell.angle_alpha   90.00
_cell.angle_beta   90.00
_cell.angle_gamma   90.00
#
_symmetry.space_group_name_H-M   'P 1'
#
loop_
_entity.id
_entity.type
_entity.pdbx_description
1 polymer ?
#
loop_
_entity_poly.entity_id
_entity_poly.type
_entity_poly.pdbx_seq_one_letter_code
_entity_poly.pdbx_strand_id
1 'polypeptide(L)'
;MHTTANVKQRAMILLAINCGFIPCDLGRLRWSDLQAVPGWLELVREKTGVDRRAPLWPETQAALVAVADATGQHAGSLDDLVFRTKAGNPY
;
A
#
# COMPACT_ATOMS: atom_id res chain seq x y z
N MET A 1 -14.39 20.98 -7.99
CA MET A 1 -14.86 19.59 -8.16
C MET A 1 -14.41 18.80 -6.95
N HIS A 2 -15.30 18.55 -5.98
CA HIS A 2 -15.00 17.74 -4.82
C HIS A 2 -15.11 16.26 -5.21
N THR A 3 -14.01 15.69 -5.68
CA THR A 3 -13.92 14.29 -6.06
C THR A 3 -13.98 13.44 -4.80
N THR A 4 -15.00 12.58 -4.72
CA THR A 4 -15.08 11.39 -3.86
C THR A 4 -13.69 10.81 -3.58
N ALA A 5 -13.38 10.52 -2.32
CA ALA A 5 -12.05 10.08 -1.89
C ALA A 5 -11.47 9.04 -2.86
N ASN A 6 -10.30 9.34 -3.43
CA ASN A 6 -9.62 8.48 -4.38
C ASN A 6 -9.35 7.13 -3.72
N VAL A 7 -9.62 6.01 -4.38
CA VAL A 7 -9.41 4.64 -3.85
C VAL A 7 -8.03 4.47 -3.19
N LYS A 8 -7.02 5.17 -3.74
CA LYS A 8 -5.66 5.25 -3.18
C LYS A 8 -5.61 5.91 -1.80
N GLN A 9 -6.30 7.03 -1.60
CA GLN A 9 -6.34 7.75 -0.32
C GLN A 9 -7.01 6.91 0.77
N ARG A 10 -8.08 6.19 0.44
CA ARG A 10 -8.72 5.27 1.39
C ARG A 10 -7.76 4.16 1.83
N ALA A 11 -7.08 3.52 0.89
CA ALA A 11 -6.09 2.48 1.20
C ALA A 11 -4.92 3.03 2.04
N MET A 12 -4.40 4.22 1.69
CA MET A 12 -3.34 4.90 2.46
C MET A 12 -3.75 5.16 3.93
N ILE A 13 -4.96 5.67 4.15
CA ILE A 13 -5.48 5.92 5.51
C ILE A 13 -5.62 4.61 6.29
N LEU A 14 -6.17 3.57 5.66
CA LEU A 14 -6.34 2.27 6.30
C LEU A 14 -4.98 1.64 6.67
N LEU A 15 -3.99 1.71 5.79
CA LEU A 15 -2.62 1.24 6.09
C LEU A 15 -1.97 2.03 7.24
N ALA A 16 -2.18 3.35 7.28
CA ALA A 16 -1.67 4.18 8.37
C ALA A 16 -2.27 3.78 9.72
N ILE A 17 -3.59 3.52 9.78
CA ILE A 17 -4.29 3.13 11.02
C ILE A 17 -3.97 1.67 11.40
N ASN A 18 -4.05 0.76 10.44
CA ASN A 18 -3.91 -0.69 10.66
C ASN A 18 -2.46 -1.08 10.94
N CYS A 19 -1.49 -0.48 10.24
CA CYS A 19 -0.09 -0.92 10.25
C CYS A 19 0.89 0.16 10.74
N GLY A 20 0.39 1.36 11.10
CA GLY A 20 1.24 2.45 11.58
C GLY A 20 2.16 3.06 10.52
N PHE A 21 1.75 2.99 9.25
CA PHE A 21 2.55 3.52 8.14
C PHE A 21 2.57 5.04 8.12
N ILE A 22 3.76 5.60 7.93
CA ILE A 22 3.95 7.02 7.69
C ILE A 22 3.97 7.31 6.18
N PRO A 23 3.84 8.59 5.74
CA PRO A 23 3.87 8.93 4.32
C PRO A 23 5.09 8.36 3.56
N CYS A 24 6.27 8.34 4.17
CA CYS A 24 7.45 7.73 3.56
C CYS A 24 7.34 6.22 3.36
N ASP A 25 6.66 5.51 4.25
CA ASP A 25 6.42 4.08 4.09
C ASP A 25 5.46 3.85 2.89
N LEU A 26 4.41 4.67 2.78
CA LEU A 26 3.43 4.59 1.70
C LEU A 26 4.02 4.93 0.32
N GLY A 27 4.91 5.92 0.23
CA GLY A 27 5.57 6.29 -1.01
C GLY A 27 6.52 5.23 -1.55
N ARG A 28 6.93 4.27 -0.71
CA ARG A 28 7.89 3.19 -1.07
C ARG A 28 7.26 1.80 -1.09
N LEU A 29 6.00 1.69 -0.67
CA LEU A 29 5.31 0.42 -0.55
C LEU A 29 5.19 -0.26 -1.92
N ARG A 30 5.63 -1.51 -2.01
CA ARG A 30 5.50 -2.33 -3.21
C ARG A 30 4.47 -3.43 -3.03
N TRP A 31 3.92 -3.93 -4.13
CA TRP A 31 3.02 -5.08 -4.09
C TRP A 31 3.74 -6.34 -3.62
N SER A 32 5.02 -6.51 -3.96
CA SER A 32 5.85 -7.62 -3.44
C SER A 32 5.96 -7.62 -1.90
N ASP A 33 5.94 -6.45 -1.27
CA ASP A 33 5.99 -6.32 0.19
C ASP A 33 4.69 -6.82 0.88
N LEU A 34 3.60 -6.97 0.11
CA LEU A 34 2.28 -7.44 0.57
C LEU A 34 2.08 -8.95 0.40
N GLN A 35 3.03 -9.66 -0.23
CA GLN A 35 2.81 -11.04 -0.72
C GLN A 35 3.40 -12.15 0.14
N ALA A 36 4.18 -11.85 1.19
CA ALA A 36 4.87 -12.90 1.94
C ALA A 36 3.90 -13.84 2.69
N VAL A 37 2.76 -13.34 3.18
CA VAL A 37 1.77 -14.13 3.92
C VAL A 37 0.34 -13.59 3.66
N PRO A 38 -0.64 -14.42 3.27
CA PRO A 38 -2.02 -13.96 3.06
C PRO A 38 -2.59 -13.26 4.30
N GLY A 39 -3.06 -12.02 4.12
CA GLY A 39 -3.61 -11.21 5.20
C GLY A 39 -2.56 -10.65 6.18
N TRP A 40 -1.29 -10.69 5.82
CA TRP A 40 -0.19 -10.13 6.60
C TRP A 40 0.69 -9.27 5.72
N LEU A 41 1.16 -8.19 6.31
CA LEU A 41 2.13 -7.30 5.71
C LEU A 41 3.48 -7.58 6.36
N GLU A 42 4.50 -7.82 5.54
CA GLU A 42 5.87 -7.99 5.98
C GLU A 42 6.74 -6.92 5.34
N LEU A 43 7.08 -5.90 6.13
CA LEU A 43 8.01 -4.86 5.70
C LEU A 43 9.24 -4.84 6.58
N VAL A 44 10.41 -4.86 5.96
CA VAL A 44 11.65 -4.46 6.61
C VAL A 44 11.60 -2.93 6.78
N ARG A 45 11.62 -2.42 8.01
CA ARG A 45 11.72 -0.97 8.22
C ARG A 45 13.11 -0.50 7.82
N GLU A 46 13.24 0.24 6.71
CA GLU A 46 14.54 0.75 6.22
C GLU A 46 15.35 1.53 7.28
N LYS A 47 14.67 2.24 8.19
CA LYS A 47 15.34 3.08 9.20
C LYS A 47 16.08 2.29 10.29
N THR A 48 15.62 1.10 10.65
CA THR A 48 16.18 0.35 11.79
C THR A 48 16.45 -1.13 11.48
N GLY A 49 16.09 -1.60 10.29
CA GLY A 49 16.21 -3.01 9.90
C GLY A 49 15.30 -3.97 10.68
N VAL A 50 14.35 -3.44 11.48
CA VAL A 50 13.41 -4.26 12.25
C VAL A 50 12.21 -4.55 11.38
N ASP A 51 11.90 -5.84 11.22
CA ASP A 51 10.72 -6.30 10.49
C ASP A 51 9.45 -5.86 11.22
N ARG A 52 8.60 -5.16 10.49
CA ARG A 52 7.23 -4.89 10.90
C ARG A 52 6.33 -5.93 10.26
N ARG A 53 5.72 -6.75 11.11
CA ARG A 53 4.66 -7.68 10.71
C ARG A 53 3.35 -7.23 11.34
N ALA A 54 2.36 -6.93 10.51
CA ALA A 54 1.02 -6.56 10.95
C ALA A 54 -0.02 -7.37 10.19
N PRO A 55 -1.03 -7.93 10.86
CA PRO A 55 -2.17 -8.51 10.17
C PRO A 55 -2.96 -7.39 9.48
N LEU A 56 -3.25 -7.58 8.20
CA LEU A 56 -4.10 -6.69 7.43
C LEU A 56 -5.56 -6.97 7.78
N TRP A 57 -6.27 -5.93 8.21
CA TRP A 57 -7.72 -6.03 8.40
C TRP A 57 -8.43 -6.33 7.07
N PRO A 58 -9.58 -7.03 7.09
CA PRO A 58 -10.32 -7.35 5.87
C PRO A 58 -10.62 -6.12 5.00
N GLU A 59 -10.95 -4.98 5.61
CA GLU A 59 -11.19 -3.72 4.92
C GLU A 59 -9.92 -3.11 4.30
N THR A 60 -8.76 -3.31 4.92
CA THR A 60 -7.47 -2.87 4.38
C THR A 60 -7.12 -3.70 3.16
N GLN A 61 -7.34 -5.02 3.22
CA GLN A 61 -7.17 -5.92 2.08
C GLN A 61 -8.11 -5.55 0.93
N ALA A 62 -9.39 -5.33 1.21
CA ALA A 62 -10.38 -4.92 0.21
C ALA A 62 -10.01 -3.58 -0.43
N ALA A 63 -9.49 -2.62 0.34
CA ALA A 63 -9.03 -1.34 -0.18
C ALA A 63 -7.79 -1.49 -1.08
N LEU A 64 -6.86 -2.39 -0.75
CA LEU A 64 -5.72 -2.69 -1.60
C LEU A 64 -6.16 -3.34 -2.92
N VAL A 65 -7.07 -4.31 -2.88
CA VAL A 65 -7.66 -4.92 -4.10
C VAL A 65 -8.30 -3.85 -4.98
N ALA A 66 -9.09 -2.94 -4.41
CA ALA A 66 -9.70 -1.84 -5.17
C ALA A 66 -8.66 -0.90 -5.82
N VAL A 67 -7.47 -0.73 -5.22
CA VAL A 67 -6.37 0.03 -5.83
C VAL A 67 -5.73 -0.74 -6.98
N ALA A 68 -5.50 -2.05 -6.81
CA ALA A 68 -4.97 -2.91 -7.87
C ALA A 68 -5.90 -2.89 -9.09
N ASP A 69 -7.21 -3.09 -8.89
CA ASP A 69 -8.22 -3.07 -9.94
C ASP A 69 -8.29 -1.73 -10.68
N ALA A 70 -8.23 -0.61 -9.93
CA ALA A 70 -8.31 0.73 -10.51
C ALA A 70 -7.05 1.14 -11.28
N THR A 71 -5.90 0.52 -11.01
CA THR A 71 -4.60 0.89 -11.61
C THR A 71 -4.06 -0.14 -12.58
N GLY A 72 -4.55 -1.38 -12.54
CA GLY A 72 -3.94 -2.52 -13.21
C GLY A 72 -2.56 -2.91 -12.66
N GLN A 73 -2.22 -2.45 -11.45
CA GLN A 73 -0.94 -2.73 -10.80
C GLN A 73 -1.08 -3.89 -9.80
N HIS A 74 -0.07 -4.73 -9.77
CA HIS A 74 0.01 -5.97 -9.00
C HIS A 74 1.49 -6.36 -8.89
N ALA A 75 1.83 -7.30 -8.01
CA ALA A 75 3.24 -7.70 -7.90
C ALA A 75 3.72 -8.33 -9.20
N GLY A 76 4.94 -7.96 -9.59
CA GLY A 76 5.51 -8.34 -10.88
C GLY A 76 5.11 -7.43 -12.05
N SER A 77 4.29 -6.38 -11.80
CA SER A 77 4.25 -5.24 -12.72
C SER A 77 5.68 -4.71 -12.94
N LEU A 78 5.98 -4.19 -14.15
CA LEU A 78 7.24 -3.48 -14.47
C LEU A 78 7.59 -2.39 -13.44
N ASP A 79 6.54 -1.96 -12.75
CA ASP A 79 6.47 -0.94 -11.77
C ASP A 79 5.69 -1.47 -10.56
N ASP A 80 6.43 -1.90 -9.55
CA ASP A 80 5.90 -2.65 -8.41
C ASP A 80 5.35 -1.76 -7.27
N LEU A 81 5.28 -0.43 -7.45
CA LEU A 81 4.78 0.48 -6.41
C LEU A 81 3.25 0.41 -6.29
N VAL A 82 2.74 0.36 -5.05
CA VAL A 82 1.30 0.36 -4.76
C VAL A 82 0.65 1.71 -5.06
N PHE A 83 1.36 2.81 -4.79
CA PHE A 83 0.81 4.16 -4.90
C PHE A 83 1.63 5.04 -5.83
N ARG A 84 0.95 5.61 -6.84
CA ARG A 84 1.51 6.63 -7.75
C ARG A 84 0.64 7.86 -7.87
N THR A 85 1.28 9.02 -7.89
CA THR A 85 0.68 10.30 -8.24
C THR A 85 0.18 10.29 -9.69
N LYS A 86 -0.65 11.27 -10.06
CA LYS A 86 -1.12 11.42 -11.46
C LYS A 86 0.03 11.62 -12.46
N ALA A 87 1.15 12.20 -12.03
CA ALA A 87 2.34 12.41 -12.85
C ALA A 87 3.22 11.15 -12.96
N GLY A 88 2.82 10.04 -12.33
CA GLY A 88 3.58 8.81 -12.32
C GLY A 88 4.71 8.77 -11.30
N ASN A 89 4.89 9.79 -10.45
CA ASN A 89 5.88 9.75 -9.36
C ASN A 89 5.36 8.95 -8.15
N PRO A 90 6.25 8.40 -7.31
CA PRO A 90 5.89 7.92 -5.97
C PRO A 90 5.16 9.02 -5.17
N TYR A 91 4.28 8.60 -4.25
CA TYR A 91 3.56 9.52 -3.35
C TYR A 91 4.44 10.11 -2.25
#